data_AF-A0A5B8XUM9-F1
#
_entry.id   AF-A0A5B8XUM9-F1
#
_cell.length_a   1.000
_cell.length_b   1.000
_cell.length_c   1.000
_cell.angle_alpha   90.00
_cell.angle_beta   90.00
_cell.angle_gamma   90.00
#
_symmetry.space_group_name_H-M   'P 1'
#
loop_
_entity.id
_entity.type
_entity.pdbx_description
1 polymer ?
#
loop_
_entity_poly.entity_id
_entity_poly.type
_entity_poly.pdbx_seq_one_letter_code
_entity_poly.pdbx_strand_id
1 'polypeptide(L)'
;MSEPTKPTTDEDESRQHSRATINQEFETIDEFIAEYVTNISHGGVFIRSKNPLPVGTRVTLKFSVILDDFETIEGEGEVVRVENGGMGVAFTRLTAESKALIDSIVAKRES
;
A
#
# COMPACT_ATOMS: atom_id res chain seq x y z
N MET A 1 -14.76 -47.32 27.44
CA MET A 1 -14.38 -47.59 26.04
C MET A 1 -14.82 -46.39 25.21
N SER A 2 -13.84 -45.74 24.59
CA SER A 2 -13.86 -44.90 23.38
C SER A 2 -14.91 -43.79 23.19
N GLU A 3 -14.46 -42.53 23.21
CA GLU A 3 -14.92 -41.43 22.32
C GLU A 3 -14.38 -41.67 20.88
N PRO A 4 -14.79 -40.97 19.78
CA PRO A 4 -15.44 -39.64 19.66
C PRO A 4 -16.60 -39.60 18.61
N THR A 5 -17.30 -38.48 18.36
CA THR A 5 -17.05 -37.54 17.22
C THR A 5 -18.05 -36.38 17.29
N LYS A 6 -17.57 -35.15 17.11
CA LYS A 6 -18.37 -33.93 16.89
C LYS A 6 -18.48 -33.70 15.37
N PRO A 7 -19.59 -33.14 14.86
CA PRO A 7 -19.49 -32.11 13.85
C PRO A 7 -20.03 -30.79 14.41
N THR A 8 -19.17 -29.80 14.40
CA THR A 8 -19.52 -28.39 14.23
C THR A 8 -20.23 -28.22 12.89
N THR A 9 -21.15 -27.26 12.78
CA THR A 9 -21.08 -26.16 11.80
C THR A 9 -22.37 -25.34 11.87
N ASP A 10 -22.14 -24.03 11.99
CA ASP A 10 -22.90 -22.87 11.52
C ASP A 10 -24.42 -22.86 11.57
N GLU A 11 -24.95 -21.81 12.21
CA GLU A 11 -25.96 -20.98 11.55
C GLU A 11 -26.04 -19.63 12.27
N ASP A 12 -25.46 -18.63 11.62
CA ASP A 12 -25.42 -17.20 11.96
C ASP A 12 -26.84 -16.60 11.75
N GLU A 13 -27.84 -17.21 12.39
CA GLU A 13 -29.28 -16.93 12.30
C GLU A 13 -29.67 -15.69 13.14
N SER A 14 -29.07 -14.53 12.86
CA SER A 14 -29.62 -13.27 13.37
C SER A 14 -29.48 -12.08 12.42
N ARG A 15 -29.37 -12.32 11.11
CA ARG A 15 -29.38 -11.23 10.12
C ARG A 15 -30.76 -11.14 9.48
N GLN A 16 -31.65 -10.40 10.13
CA GLN A 16 -33.07 -10.28 9.76
C GLN A 16 -33.33 -9.46 8.48
N HIS A 17 -32.31 -8.86 7.88
CA HIS A 17 -32.43 -8.08 6.64
C HIS A 17 -31.23 -8.29 5.71
N SER A 18 -31.49 -8.44 4.41
CA SER A 18 -30.49 -8.49 3.36
C SER A 18 -29.67 -7.19 3.33
N ARG A 19 -28.35 -7.29 3.45
CA ARG A 19 -27.45 -6.15 3.24
C ARG A 19 -27.10 -6.08 1.77
N ALA A 20 -27.43 -4.96 1.13
CA ALA A 20 -26.88 -4.62 -0.18
C ALA A 20 -25.60 -3.81 0.04
N THR A 21 -24.49 -4.23 -0.57
CA THR A 21 -23.29 -3.40 -0.66
C THR A 21 -23.61 -2.23 -1.58
N ILE A 22 -23.76 -1.05 -1.00
CA ILE A 22 -23.86 0.21 -1.74
C ILE A 22 -22.42 0.70 -1.96
N ASN A 23 -22.14 1.35 -3.09
CA ASN A 23 -20.81 1.86 -3.50
C ASN A 23 -19.83 0.82 -4.09
N GLN A 24 -20.30 -0.18 -4.86
CA GLN A 24 -19.43 -1.07 -5.65
C GLN A 24 -18.44 -0.31 -6.56
N GLU A 25 -18.82 0.89 -7.02
CA GLU A 25 -17.95 1.76 -7.81
C GLU A 25 -16.66 2.15 -7.07
N PHE A 26 -16.65 2.16 -5.73
CA PHE A 26 -15.46 2.42 -4.92
C PHE A 26 -14.59 1.17 -4.71
N GLU A 27 -15.17 -0.04 -4.70
CA GLU A 27 -14.38 -1.29 -4.75
C GLU A 27 -13.57 -1.35 -6.06
N THR A 28 -14.15 -0.86 -7.17
CA THR A 28 -13.47 -0.91 -8.46
C THR A 28 -12.26 0.02 -8.58
N ILE A 29 -12.17 1.10 -7.79
CA ILE A 29 -11.01 2.01 -7.83
C ILE A 29 -9.76 1.31 -7.29
N ASP A 30 -9.87 0.64 -6.15
CA ASP A 30 -8.77 -0.16 -5.58
C ASP A 30 -8.40 -1.35 -6.48
N GLU A 31 -9.38 -1.89 -7.23
CA GLU A 31 -9.11 -2.92 -8.23
C GLU A 31 -8.42 -2.39 -9.50
N PHE A 32 -8.61 -1.12 -9.86
CA PHE A 32 -8.05 -0.53 -11.08
C PHE A 32 -6.63 0.02 -10.90
N ILE A 33 -6.28 0.52 -9.71
CA ILE A 33 -4.94 1.03 -9.45
C ILE A 33 -4.01 -0.16 -9.19
N ALA A 34 -3.22 -0.52 -10.20
CA ALA A 34 -2.28 -1.63 -10.10
C ALA A 34 -1.22 -1.38 -9.00
N GLU A 35 -0.72 -0.14 -8.91
CA GLU A 35 0.37 0.24 -8.01
C GLU A 35 0.27 1.71 -7.55
N TYR A 36 0.39 1.97 -6.25
CA TYR A 36 0.43 3.33 -5.71
C TYR A 36 1.20 3.43 -4.40
N VAL A 37 1.78 4.61 -4.15
CA VAL A 37 2.49 4.91 -2.90
C VAL A 37 1.48 5.26 -1.80
N THR A 38 1.56 4.54 -0.67
CA THR A 38 0.65 4.73 0.47
C THR A 38 1.25 5.60 1.57
N ASN A 39 2.57 5.56 1.72
CA ASN A 39 3.31 6.36 2.68
C ASN A 39 4.73 6.62 2.18
N ILE A 40 5.32 7.66 2.74
CA ILE A 40 6.66 8.13 2.42
C ILE A 40 7.37 8.57 3.69
N SER A 41 8.66 8.27 3.76
CA SER A 41 9.59 8.68 4.80
C SER A 41 10.88 9.16 4.17
N HIS A 42 11.82 9.68 4.97
CA HIS A 42 13.17 10.00 4.50
C HIS A 42 13.92 8.79 3.90
N GLY A 43 13.63 7.58 4.38
CA GLY A 43 14.36 6.37 4.00
C GLY A 43 13.73 5.57 2.86
N GLY A 44 12.46 5.79 2.53
CA GLY A 44 11.76 4.98 1.54
C GLY A 44 10.26 5.18 1.50
N VAL A 45 9.61 4.34 0.69
CA VAL A 45 8.17 4.34 0.44
C VAL A 45 7.57 2.95 0.62
N PHE A 46 6.28 2.89 0.95
CA PHE A 46 5.49 1.68 0.78
C PHE A 46 4.60 1.78 -0.45
N ILE A 47 4.78 0.85 -1.37
CA ILE A 47 4.00 0.75 -2.61
C ILE A 47 3.00 -0.38 -2.44
N ARG A 48 1.70 -0.05 -2.47
CA ARG A 48 0.64 -1.04 -2.67
C ARG A 48 0.80 -1.58 -4.08
N SER A 49 0.84 -2.90 -4.23
CA SER A 49 0.91 -3.56 -5.54
C SER A 49 0.22 -4.91 -5.45
N LYS A 50 -0.54 -5.27 -6.48
CA LYS A 50 -1.13 -6.61 -6.61
C LYS A 50 -0.06 -7.67 -6.89
N ASN A 51 1.06 -7.28 -7.50
CA ASN A 51 2.16 -8.14 -7.88
C ASN A 51 3.49 -7.56 -7.36
N PRO A 52 3.73 -7.59 -6.04
CA PRO A 52 4.93 -7.00 -5.47
C PRO A 52 6.19 -7.68 -5.99
N LEU A 53 7.23 -6.88 -6.23
CA LEU A 53 8.52 -7.38 -6.70
C LEU A 53 9.29 -8.08 -5.57
N PRO A 54 10.17 -9.06 -5.88
CA PRO A 54 10.98 -9.74 -4.87
C PRO A 54 11.92 -8.80 -4.10
N VAL A 55 12.19 -9.12 -2.85
CA VAL A 55 13.24 -8.45 -2.05
C VAL A 55 14.60 -8.49 -2.79
N GLY A 56 15.33 -7.38 -2.75
CA GLY A 56 16.58 -7.17 -3.49
C GLY A 56 16.38 -6.61 -4.91
N THR A 57 15.13 -6.52 -5.39
CA THR A 57 14.84 -5.95 -6.71
C THR A 57 15.12 -4.45 -6.72
N ARG A 58 15.94 -3.99 -7.68
CA ARG A 58 16.16 -2.56 -7.92
C ARG A 58 15.09 -1.99 -8.84
N VAL A 59 14.54 -0.85 -8.45
CA VAL A 59 13.46 -0.17 -9.17
C VAL A 59 13.80 1.29 -9.41
N THR A 60 13.36 1.81 -10.55
CA THR A 60 13.28 3.25 -10.78
C THR A 60 11.95 3.74 -10.25
N LEU A 61 11.99 4.77 -9.41
CA LEU A 61 10.82 5.38 -8.81
C LEU A 61 10.51 6.67 -9.56
N LYS A 62 9.27 6.81 -10.02
CA LYS A 62 8.70 8.04 -10.55
C LYS A 62 7.22 8.09 -10.22
N PHE A 63 6.85 8.95 -9.29
CA PHE A 63 5.46 9.12 -8.88
C PHE A 63 5.18 10.57 -8.53
N SER A 64 3.92 10.98 -8.70
CA SER A 64 3.49 12.33 -8.37
C SER A 64 2.80 12.36 -7.01
N VAL A 65 3.04 13.43 -6.26
CA VAL A 65 2.37 13.74 -5.01
C VAL A 65 1.57 15.03 -5.19
N ILE A 66 0.41 15.09 -4.54
CA ILE A 66 -0.46 16.27 -4.56
C ILE A 66 -0.39 16.88 -3.16
N LEU A 67 0.24 18.05 -3.07
CA LEU A 67 0.26 18.86 -1.85
C LEU A 67 -0.61 20.09 -2.08
N ASP A 68 0.03 21.19 -2.51
CA ASP A 68 -0.62 22.40 -2.98
C ASP A 68 -0.65 22.43 -4.53
N ASP A 69 0.38 21.84 -5.15
CA ASP A 69 0.52 21.60 -6.60
C ASP A 69 0.90 20.13 -6.87
N PHE A 70 0.89 19.74 -8.16
CA PHE A 70 1.41 18.44 -8.61
C PHE A 70 2.94 18.47 -8.64
N GLU A 71 3.57 17.74 -7.72
CA GLU A 71 5.02 17.57 -7.69
C GLU A 71 5.42 16.13 -8.00
N THR A 72 6.60 15.95 -8.59
CA THR A 72 7.10 14.61 -8.98
C THR A 72 8.30 14.22 -8.15
N ILE A 73 8.26 13.02 -7.60
CA ILE A 73 9.38 12.38 -6.90
C ILE A 73 10.01 11.37 -7.85
N GLU A 74 11.32 11.53 -8.09
CA GLU A 74 12.12 10.67 -8.95
C GLU A 74 13.36 10.14 -8.22
N GLY A 75 13.68 8.88 -8.46
CA GLY A 75 14.86 8.25 -7.88
C GLY A 75 14.99 6.77 -8.21
N GLU A 76 15.84 6.10 -7.44
CA GLU A 76 16.06 4.66 -7.47
C GLU A 76 15.85 4.10 -6.06
N GLY A 77 15.40 2.86 -6.00
CA GLY A 77 15.19 2.15 -4.75
C GLY A 77 15.42 0.66 -4.87
N GLU A 78 15.45 -0.01 -3.72
CA GLU A 78 15.55 -1.45 -3.61
C GLU A 78 14.40 -1.97 -2.74
N VAL A 79 13.75 -3.04 -3.18
CA VAL A 79 12.72 -3.71 -2.38
C VAL A 79 13.38 -4.35 -1.17
N VAL A 80 13.05 -3.88 0.03
CA VAL A 80 13.63 -4.39 1.29
C VAL A 80 12.69 -5.33 2.04
N ARG A 81 11.39 -5.28 1.73
CA ARG A 81 10.37 -6.15 2.33
C ARG A 81 9.16 -6.28 1.41
N VAL A 82 8.53 -7.45 1.44
CA VAL A 82 7.25 -7.71 0.80
C VAL A 82 6.27 -8.15 1.88
N GLU A 83 5.10 -7.53 1.93
CA GLU A 83 4.04 -7.88 2.88
C GLU A 83 2.68 -7.83 2.19
N ASN A 84 1.62 -8.33 2.85
CA ASN A 84 0.33 -8.58 2.20
C ASN A 84 -0.23 -7.36 1.46
N GLY A 85 -0.15 -7.42 0.13
CA GLY A 85 -0.64 -6.44 -0.83
C GLY A 85 0.30 -5.26 -1.12
N GLY A 86 1.61 -5.39 -0.89
CA GLY A 86 2.57 -4.39 -1.33
C GLY A 86 4.03 -4.72 -1.03
N MET A 87 4.87 -3.71 -1.22
CA MET A 87 6.31 -3.80 -1.01
C MET A 87 6.85 -2.50 -0.41
N GLY A 88 7.79 -2.65 0.52
CA GLY A 88 8.58 -1.54 1.03
C GLY A 88 9.83 -1.38 0.18
N VAL A 89 10.04 -0.16 -0.34
CA VAL A 89 11.20 0.19 -1.16
C VAL A 89 12.03 1.23 -0.40
N ALA A 90 13.29 0.88 -0.11
CA ALA A 90 14.26 1.80 0.45
C ALA A 90 14.88 2.62 -0.69
N PHE A 91 15.04 3.93 -0.49
CA PHE A 91 15.70 4.79 -1.47
C PHE A 91 17.20 4.46 -1.53
N THR A 92 17.71 4.27 -2.74
CA THR A 92 19.15 4.10 -3.00
C THR A 92 19.75 5.35 -3.64
N ARG A 93 18.95 6.09 -4.42
CA ARG A 93 19.31 7.40 -4.96
C ARG A 93 18.06 8.25 -5.13
N LEU A 94 18.16 9.54 -4.85
CA LEU A 94 17.13 10.53 -5.13
C LEU A 94 17.75 11.71 -5.88
N THR A 95 16.96 12.41 -6.69
CA THR A 95 17.38 13.74 -7.17
C THR A 95 17.42 14.72 -5.98
N ALA A 96 18.20 15.80 -6.12
CA ALA A 96 18.28 16.82 -5.07
C ALA A 96 16.90 17.48 -4.82
N GLU A 97 16.14 17.71 -5.88
CA GLU A 97 14.79 18.27 -5.84
C GLU A 97 13.83 17.33 -5.11
N SER A 98 13.79 16.05 -5.49
CA SER A 98 12.91 15.07 -4.84
C SER A 98 13.29 14.84 -3.38
N LYS A 99 14.59 14.88 -3.04
CA LYS A 99 15.02 14.83 -1.63
C LYS A 99 14.50 16.03 -0.84
N ALA A 100 14.66 17.25 -1.36
CA ALA A 100 14.17 18.46 -0.68
C ALA A 100 12.64 18.45 -0.52
N LEU A 101 11.92 17.96 -1.52
CA LEU A 101 10.48 17.76 -1.45
C LEU A 101 10.10 16.77 -0.34
N ILE A 102 10.75 15.61 -0.28
CA ILE A 102 10.51 14.60 0.77
C ILE A 102 10.78 15.20 2.16
N ASP A 103 11.90 15.90 2.33
CA ASP A 103 12.25 16.57 3.59
C ASP A 103 11.12 17.53 4.02
N SER A 104 10.55 18.29 3.08
CA SER A 104 9.43 19.20 3.33
C SER A 104 8.11 18.49 3.68
N ILE A 105 7.80 17.38 3.00
CA ILE A 105 6.57 16.59 3.22
C ILE A 105 6.58 16.00 4.61
N VAL A 106 7.71 15.39 4.99
CA VAL A 106 7.83 14.73 6.30
C VAL A 106 7.79 15.78 7.41
N ALA A 107 8.49 16.91 7.25
CA ALA A 107 8.45 17.99 8.24
C ALA A 107 7.05 18.55 8.48
N LYS A 108 6.23 18.72 7.43
CA LYS A 108 4.83 19.20 7.54
C LYS A 108 3.90 18.24 8.29
N ARG A 109 4.23 16.95 8.39
CA ARG A 109 3.39 15.93 9.05
C ARG A 109 3.73 15.64 10.51
N GLU A 110 4.92 16.05 10.95
CA GLU A 110 5.39 15.93 12.35
C GLU A 110 4.99 17.15 13.21
N SER A 111 4.41 18.18 12.60
CA SER A 111 3.98 19.44 13.22
C SER A 111 2.47 19.52 13.37
#